data_AF-U5JAC1-F1
#
_entry.id   AF-U5JAC1-F1
#
_cell.length_a   1.000
_cell.length_b   1.000
_cell.length_c   1.000
_cell.angle_alpha   90.00
_cell.angle_beta   90.00
_cell.angle_gamma   90.00
#
_symmetry.space_group_name_H-M   'P 1'
#
loop_
_entity.id
_entity.type
_entity.pdbx_description
1 polymer ?
#
loop_
_entity_poly.entity_id
_entity_poly.type
_entity_poly.pdbx_seq_one_letter_code
_entity_poly.pdbx_strand_id
1 'polypeptide(L)'
;GDGDYVDFEVTYNLATQIITKAEAEAVLTKLQQYNDKVLINSATDTVKGMVSDTQVDSKNVAANPLKVSDMYTIPSAITGSDDSGYSIAKPTEKTTSLLYGTVGDATAGKAITVDTASNKAFAGNGKVIDYNKSFKATVQGDGTVKTSGVVLKDASDMAATGTIKVRVTSAKEESIDVDSSSYISAENLA
;
A
#
# COMPACT_ATOMS: atom_id res chain seq x y z
N GLY A 1 11.34 -8.75 -41.11
CA GLY A 1 11.98 -7.93 -42.15
C GLY A 1 11.63 -6.47 -41.94
N ASP A 2 12.30 -5.56 -42.64
CA ASP A 2 12.02 -4.12 -42.57
C ASP A 2 10.58 -3.85 -43.04
N GLY A 3 9.75 -3.23 -42.19
CA GLY A 3 8.31 -3.05 -42.42
C GLY A 3 7.39 -4.20 -41.97
N ASP A 4 7.94 -5.33 -41.52
CA ASP A 4 7.14 -6.42 -40.96
C ASP A 4 6.72 -6.14 -39.52
N TYR A 5 5.58 -6.70 -39.13
CA TYR A 5 5.12 -6.70 -37.75
C TYR A 5 4.61 -8.07 -37.31
N VAL A 6 4.67 -8.29 -36.01
CA VAL A 6 4.05 -9.44 -35.33
C VAL A 6 3.00 -8.91 -34.38
N ASP A 7 1.75 -9.34 -34.56
CA ASP A 7 0.66 -9.03 -33.64
C ASP A 7 0.43 -10.18 -32.68
N PHE A 8 0.40 -9.87 -31.38
CA PHE A 8 -0.03 -10.76 -30.32
C PHE A 8 -1.39 -10.29 -29.82
N GLU A 9 -2.41 -11.11 -30.00
CA GLU A 9 -3.70 -10.93 -29.36
C GLU A 9 -3.71 -11.72 -28.05
N VAL A 10 -3.63 -11.02 -26.92
CA VAL A 10 -3.48 -11.62 -25.60
C VAL A 10 -4.78 -11.47 -24.83
N THR A 11 -5.51 -12.57 -24.69
CA THR A 11 -6.65 -12.66 -23.77
C THR A 11 -6.15 -12.95 -22.36
N TYR A 12 -6.66 -12.21 -21.38
CA TYR A 12 -6.19 -12.27 -20.01
C TYR A 12 -7.33 -12.18 -18.99
N ASN A 13 -7.07 -12.75 -17.82
CA ASN A 13 -7.85 -12.59 -16.60
C ASN A 13 -6.88 -12.35 -15.44
N LEU A 14 -6.83 -11.12 -14.92
CA LEU A 14 -5.91 -10.75 -13.85
C LEU A 14 -6.26 -11.47 -12.54
N ALA A 15 -7.51 -11.88 -12.34
CA ALA A 15 -7.93 -12.59 -11.13
C ALA A 15 -7.32 -14.00 -11.02
N THR A 16 -6.76 -14.55 -12.11
CA THR A 16 -6.04 -15.85 -12.12
C THR A 16 -4.53 -15.68 -12.03
N GLN A 17 -4.04 -14.43 -11.92
CA GLN A 17 -2.60 -14.18 -11.78
C GLN A 17 -2.11 -14.68 -10.43
N ILE A 18 -1.19 -15.64 -10.47
CA ILE A 18 -0.49 -16.15 -9.29
C ILE A 18 0.81 -15.37 -9.05
N ILE A 19 1.29 -15.39 -7.81
CA ILE A 19 2.62 -14.89 -7.44
C ILE A 19 3.56 -16.06 -7.13
N THR A 20 4.83 -15.86 -7.43
CA THR A 20 5.91 -16.81 -7.14
C THR A 20 6.26 -16.80 -5.65
N LYS A 21 7.00 -17.83 -5.22
CA LYS A 21 7.49 -17.96 -3.85
C LYS A 21 8.31 -16.74 -3.41
N ALA A 22 9.28 -16.35 -4.23
CA ALA A 22 10.20 -15.25 -3.91
C ALA A 22 9.46 -13.90 -3.80
N GLU A 23 8.47 -13.66 -4.66
CA GLU A 23 7.62 -12.45 -4.57
C GLU A 23 6.81 -12.45 -3.26
N ALA A 24 6.20 -13.59 -2.91
CA ALA A 24 5.43 -13.72 -1.68
C ALA A 24 6.32 -13.55 -0.43
N GLU A 25 7.53 -14.12 -0.42
CA GLU A 25 8.52 -13.97 0.66
C GLU A 25 9.00 -12.52 0.83
N ALA A 26 9.25 -11.82 -0.29
CA ALA A 26 9.65 -10.41 -0.27
C ALA A 26 8.53 -9.53 0.31
N VAL A 27 7.28 -9.77 -0.10
CA VAL A 27 6.11 -9.07 0.45
C VAL A 27 5.93 -9.38 1.93
N LEU A 28 6.02 -10.65 2.35
CA LEU A 28 5.89 -11.04 3.74
C LEU A 28 6.96 -10.38 4.62
N THR A 29 8.22 -10.41 4.17
CA THR A 29 9.34 -9.75 4.86
C THR A 29 9.06 -8.26 5.02
N LYS A 30 8.54 -7.60 3.96
CA LYS A 30 8.21 -6.18 4.02
C LYS A 30 7.08 -5.88 5.01
N LEU A 31 6.05 -6.74 5.06
CA LEU A 31 4.97 -6.60 6.04
C LEU A 31 5.51 -6.76 7.47
N GLN A 32 6.35 -7.76 7.72
CA GLN A 32 6.92 -8.02 9.06
C GLN A 32 7.79 -6.87 9.58
N GLN A 33 8.46 -6.12 8.69
CA GLN A 33 9.17 -4.88 9.06
C GLN A 33 8.24 -3.81 9.67
N TYR A 34 6.93 -3.89 9.45
CA TYR A 34 5.98 -2.97 10.05
C TYR A 34 5.54 -3.33 11.46
N ASN A 35 5.93 -4.48 12.03
CA ASN A 35 5.56 -4.82 13.42
C ASN A 35 5.85 -3.67 14.40
N ASP A 36 7.02 -3.03 14.28
CA ASP A 36 7.44 -1.91 15.14
C ASP A 36 6.98 -0.53 14.66
N LYS A 37 6.29 -0.44 13.52
CA LYS A 37 5.77 0.84 13.00
C LYS A 37 4.76 1.40 13.99
N VAL A 38 4.98 2.63 14.43
CA VAL A 38 4.03 3.36 15.27
C VAL A 38 2.83 3.79 14.43
N LEU A 39 1.63 3.42 14.89
CA LEU A 39 0.34 3.84 14.35
C LEU A 39 -0.13 5.14 14.99
N ILE A 40 0.02 5.25 16.32
CA ILE A 40 -0.42 6.39 17.12
C ILE A 40 0.65 6.65 18.18
N ASN A 41 1.18 7.87 18.23
CA ASN A 41 2.14 8.27 19.25
C ASN A 41 1.48 8.41 20.63
N SER A 42 2.28 8.41 21.70
CA SER A 42 1.81 8.84 23.02
C SER A 42 1.18 10.23 22.96
N ALA A 43 0.11 10.43 23.72
CA ALA A 43 -0.51 11.74 23.86
C ALA A 43 0.40 12.70 24.64
N THR A 44 0.25 13.99 24.36
CA THR A 44 0.73 15.08 25.22
C THR A 44 -0.46 15.91 25.72
N ASP A 45 -0.18 16.98 26.44
CA ASP A 45 -1.19 17.96 26.89
C ASP A 45 -1.77 18.81 25.74
N THR A 46 -1.13 18.78 24.57
CA THR A 46 -1.41 19.64 23.42
C THR A 46 -1.69 18.84 22.14
N VAL A 47 -1.24 17.59 22.07
CA VAL A 47 -1.39 16.70 20.91
C VAL A 47 -2.11 15.43 21.33
N LYS A 48 -3.20 15.11 20.63
CA LYS A 48 -3.94 13.87 20.84
C LYS A 48 -3.09 12.65 20.45
N GLY A 49 -3.19 11.60 21.24
CA GLY A 49 -2.45 10.36 21.06
C GLY A 49 -2.95 9.27 22.00
N MET A 50 -2.08 8.30 22.28
CA MET A 50 -2.39 7.20 23.20
C MET A 50 -2.49 7.69 24.65
N VAL A 51 -3.61 7.36 25.29
CA VAL A 51 -3.86 7.56 26.73
C VAL A 51 -4.28 6.24 27.38
N SER A 52 -4.06 6.14 28.68
CA SER A 52 -4.50 5.02 29.52
C SER A 52 -6.03 4.87 29.48
N ASP A 53 -6.52 3.65 29.70
CA ASP A 53 -7.94 3.37 29.89
C ASP A 53 -8.46 3.87 31.26
N THR A 54 -7.54 4.17 32.16
CA THR A 54 -7.81 4.64 33.52
C THR A 54 -7.33 6.08 33.66
N GLN A 55 -8.24 6.95 34.11
CA GLN A 55 -7.91 8.33 34.47
C GLN A 55 -7.32 8.42 35.89
N VAL A 56 -6.46 9.40 36.10
CA VAL A 56 -5.94 9.78 37.44
C VAL A 56 -6.42 11.19 37.74
N ASP A 57 -7.00 11.39 38.91
CA ASP A 57 -7.66 12.66 39.30
C ASP A 57 -8.67 13.16 38.24
N SER A 58 -9.43 12.21 37.67
CA SER A 58 -10.39 12.46 36.58
C SER A 58 -9.77 13.09 35.34
N LYS A 59 -8.49 12.84 35.07
CA LYS A 59 -7.77 13.31 33.89
C LYS A 59 -7.08 12.16 33.16
N ASN A 60 -7.05 12.25 31.84
CA ASN A 60 -6.32 11.29 31.01
C ASN A 60 -4.81 11.35 31.27
N VAL A 61 -4.18 10.18 31.26
CA VAL A 61 -2.72 10.00 31.43
C VAL A 61 -2.14 9.39 30.15
N ALA A 62 -0.92 9.81 29.78
CA ALA A 62 -0.23 9.26 28.60
C ALA A 62 -0.03 7.74 28.71
N ALA A 63 -0.14 7.05 27.58
CA ALA A 63 0.24 5.65 27.43
C ALA A 63 1.36 5.50 26.39
N ASN A 64 1.97 4.32 26.33
CA ASN A 64 2.97 4.01 25.31
C ASN A 64 2.37 4.12 23.89
N PRO A 65 3.18 4.45 22.87
CA PRO A 65 2.71 4.49 21.49
C PRO A 65 2.11 3.15 21.06
N LEU A 66 1.06 3.20 20.24
CA LEU A 66 0.46 2.02 19.66
C LEU A 66 1.22 1.64 18.40
N LYS A 67 1.76 0.42 18.36
CA LYS A 67 2.44 -0.16 17.20
C LYS A 67 1.51 -1.06 16.40
N VAL A 68 1.91 -1.42 15.19
CA VAL A 68 1.19 -2.41 14.38
C VAL A 68 1.10 -3.76 15.11
N SER A 69 2.18 -4.19 15.76
CA SER A 69 2.22 -5.45 16.53
C SER A 69 1.17 -5.53 17.64
N ASP A 70 0.71 -4.39 18.14
CA ASP A 70 -0.28 -4.32 19.23
C ASP A 70 -1.69 -4.56 18.70
N MET A 71 -1.95 -4.25 17.42
CA MET A 71 -3.25 -4.38 16.77
C MET A 71 -3.33 -5.57 15.80
N TYR A 72 -2.19 -6.08 15.33
CA TYR A 72 -2.12 -7.13 14.32
C TYR A 72 -1.00 -8.14 14.60
N THR A 73 -1.29 -9.42 14.36
CA THR A 73 -0.27 -10.45 14.16
C THR A 73 -0.12 -10.71 12.67
N ILE A 74 0.99 -10.25 12.10
CA ILE A 74 1.34 -10.55 10.70
C ILE A 74 1.74 -12.02 10.61
N PRO A 75 1.33 -12.77 9.57
CA PRO A 75 1.72 -14.17 9.41
C PRO A 75 3.23 -14.39 9.48
N SER A 76 3.66 -15.55 9.96
CA SER A 76 5.06 -15.93 10.01
C SER A 76 5.56 -16.61 8.74
N ALA A 77 4.65 -17.11 7.90
CA ALA A 77 4.97 -17.85 6.70
C ALA A 77 3.96 -17.60 5.57
N ILE A 78 4.42 -17.85 4.34
CA ILE A 78 3.57 -17.95 3.16
C ILE A 78 2.99 -19.36 3.04
N THR A 79 1.92 -19.51 2.26
CA THR A 79 1.32 -20.79 1.92
C THR A 79 1.20 -20.93 0.40
N GLY A 80 1.07 -22.14 -0.11
CA GLY A 80 0.86 -22.39 -1.55
C GLY A 80 1.95 -23.26 -2.18
N SER A 81 1.99 -23.26 -3.51
CA SER A 81 2.88 -24.09 -4.32
C SER A 81 3.14 -23.42 -5.67
N ASP A 82 4.12 -23.92 -6.43
CA ASP A 82 4.44 -23.37 -7.75
C ASP A 82 3.28 -23.51 -8.76
N ASP A 83 2.50 -24.59 -8.66
CA ASP A 83 1.35 -24.84 -9.55
C ASP A 83 0.14 -23.95 -9.22
N SER A 84 -0.11 -23.71 -7.92
CA SER A 84 -1.29 -22.97 -7.44
C SER A 84 -1.03 -21.49 -7.18
N GLY A 85 0.24 -21.07 -7.19
CA GLY A 85 0.67 -19.80 -6.63
C GLY A 85 0.84 -19.84 -5.11
N TYR A 86 1.53 -18.80 -4.61
CA TYR A 86 1.74 -18.56 -3.19
C TYR A 86 0.85 -17.42 -2.67
N SER A 87 0.59 -17.42 -1.37
CA SER A 87 -0.24 -16.41 -0.72
C SER A 87 0.22 -16.11 0.70
N ILE A 88 -0.23 -14.96 1.21
CA ILE A 88 -0.06 -14.49 2.57
C ILE A 88 -1.46 -14.38 3.17
N ALA A 89 -1.72 -15.09 4.26
CA ALA A 89 -2.98 -14.98 4.99
C ALA A 89 -3.20 -13.54 5.48
N LYS A 90 -4.45 -13.15 5.73
CA LYS A 90 -4.72 -11.86 6.38
C LYS A 90 -4.10 -11.84 7.79
N PRO A 91 -3.50 -10.74 8.23
CA PRO A 91 -3.10 -10.59 9.63
C PRO A 91 -4.22 -10.88 10.61
N THR A 92 -3.90 -11.52 11.74
CA THR A 92 -4.85 -11.72 12.83
C THR A 92 -5.01 -10.41 13.60
N GLU A 93 -6.25 -10.05 13.89
CA GLU A 93 -6.61 -8.79 14.54
C GLU A 93 -6.51 -8.95 16.06
N LYS A 94 -6.12 -7.88 16.74
CA LYS A 94 -6.04 -7.80 18.20
C LYS A 94 -6.88 -6.63 18.70
N THR A 95 -7.19 -6.67 19.99
CA THR A 95 -7.84 -5.57 20.71
C THR A 95 -6.85 -4.88 21.63
N THR A 96 -7.11 -3.62 21.93
CA THR A 96 -6.41 -2.84 22.95
C THR A 96 -7.43 -2.23 23.89
N SER A 97 -7.11 -2.12 25.18
CA SER A 97 -7.92 -1.34 26.12
C SER A 97 -7.55 0.14 26.09
N LEU A 98 -6.37 0.49 25.58
CA LEU A 98 -5.90 1.87 25.50
C LEU A 98 -6.81 2.74 24.62
N LEU A 99 -6.83 4.02 24.93
CA LEU A 99 -7.72 4.98 24.31
C LEU A 99 -6.94 6.07 23.56
N TYR A 100 -7.66 6.85 22.76
CA TYR A 100 -7.15 8.00 22.04
C TYR A 100 -7.66 9.31 22.66
N GLY A 101 -6.77 10.19 23.08
CA GLY A 101 -7.15 11.42 23.78
C GLY A 101 -5.99 12.38 23.99
N THR A 102 -6.23 13.45 24.75
CA THR A 102 -5.21 14.43 25.17
C THR A 102 -4.92 14.23 26.66
N VAL A 103 -3.64 14.31 27.06
CA VAL A 103 -3.24 14.22 28.47
C VAL A 103 -3.81 15.41 29.25
N GLY A 104 -4.26 15.18 30.48
CA GLY A 104 -4.81 16.24 31.33
C GLY A 104 -6.26 16.64 31.02
N ASP A 105 -6.83 16.14 29.93
CA ASP A 105 -8.25 16.32 29.59
C ASP A 105 -9.12 15.44 30.50
N ALA A 106 -10.20 16.03 31.02
CA ALA A 106 -11.17 15.33 31.86
C ALA A 106 -12.14 14.47 31.04
N THR A 107 -12.29 14.78 29.75
CA THR A 107 -13.07 13.97 28.82
C THR A 107 -12.38 12.62 28.62
N ALA A 108 -13.09 11.53 28.86
CA ALA A 108 -12.57 10.19 28.62
C ALA A 108 -12.07 10.03 27.17
N GLY A 109 -10.97 9.30 27.02
CA GLY A 109 -10.43 8.94 25.72
C GLY A 109 -11.43 8.17 24.86
N LYS A 110 -11.19 8.17 23.54
CA LYS A 110 -12.02 7.50 22.55
C LYS A 110 -11.45 6.13 22.19
N ALA A 111 -12.32 5.19 21.87
CA ALA A 111 -11.92 3.83 21.54
C ALA A 111 -11.11 3.77 20.24
N ILE A 112 -10.19 2.81 20.19
CA ILE A 112 -9.40 2.45 19.02
C ILE A 112 -9.79 1.03 18.60
N THR A 113 -10.19 0.86 17.35
CA THR A 113 -10.66 -0.43 16.83
C THR A 113 -9.99 -0.77 15.51
N VAL A 114 -10.02 -2.05 15.14
CA VAL A 114 -9.59 -2.51 13.82
C VAL A 114 -10.73 -2.32 12.82
N ASP A 115 -10.42 -1.77 11.65
CA ASP A 115 -11.29 -1.82 10.48
C ASP A 115 -11.14 -3.18 9.79
N THR A 116 -11.96 -4.14 10.23
CA THR A 116 -11.92 -5.54 9.75
C THR A 116 -12.21 -5.65 8.25
N ALA A 117 -12.94 -4.69 7.66
CA ALA A 117 -13.21 -4.66 6.23
C ALA A 117 -11.94 -4.41 5.40
N SER A 118 -11.00 -3.63 5.95
CA SER A 118 -9.75 -3.25 5.29
C SER A 118 -8.70 -4.36 5.28
N ASN A 119 -8.81 -5.37 6.15
CA ASN A 119 -7.76 -6.35 6.41
C ASN A 119 -7.86 -7.58 5.48
N LYS A 120 -7.04 -7.63 4.43
CA LYS A 120 -7.10 -8.65 3.37
C LYS A 120 -5.92 -9.62 3.38
N ALA A 121 -6.17 -10.83 2.89
CA ALA A 121 -5.12 -11.74 2.48
C ALA A 121 -4.54 -11.28 1.14
N PHE A 122 -3.30 -11.64 0.84
CA PHE A 122 -2.62 -11.27 -0.41
C PHE A 122 -2.21 -12.51 -1.20
N ALA A 123 -2.57 -12.55 -2.48
CA ALA A 123 -2.23 -13.66 -3.39
C ALA A 123 -1.92 -13.18 -4.82
N GLY A 124 -1.65 -11.88 -5.00
CA GLY A 124 -1.63 -11.26 -6.33
C GLY A 124 -3.06 -11.03 -6.85
N ASN A 125 -3.53 -11.89 -7.76
CA ASN A 125 -4.85 -11.79 -8.41
C ASN A 125 -5.12 -10.41 -9.03
N GLY A 126 -4.11 -9.83 -9.71
CA GLY A 126 -4.19 -8.49 -10.30
C GLY A 126 -4.11 -7.35 -9.29
N LYS A 127 -3.82 -7.66 -8.02
CA LYS A 127 -3.72 -6.69 -6.93
C LYS A 127 -2.29 -6.59 -6.42
N VAL A 128 -2.00 -5.46 -5.80
CA VAL A 128 -0.81 -5.21 -4.99
C VAL A 128 -1.20 -4.64 -3.64
N ILE A 129 -0.30 -4.73 -2.66
CA ILE A 129 -0.51 -4.10 -1.35
C ILE A 129 -0.39 -2.58 -1.50
N ASP A 130 -1.41 -1.86 -1.01
CA ASP A 130 -1.36 -0.42 -0.84
C ASP A 130 -0.70 -0.11 0.51
N TYR A 131 0.63 -0.01 0.53
CA TYR A 131 1.39 0.29 1.75
C TYR A 131 1.11 1.69 2.32
N ASN A 132 0.55 2.61 1.52
CA ASN A 132 0.17 3.94 1.99
C ASN A 132 -1.13 3.89 2.80
N LYS A 133 -2.04 2.95 2.48
CA LYS A 133 -3.30 2.75 3.22
C LYS A 133 -3.23 1.62 4.25
N SER A 134 -2.28 0.70 4.12
CA SER A 134 -2.10 -0.42 5.05
C SER A 134 -1.47 0.04 6.35
N PHE A 135 -1.96 -0.51 7.47
CA PHE A 135 -1.45 -0.20 8.82
C PHE A 135 -1.39 1.31 9.06
N LYS A 136 -2.57 1.94 9.00
CA LYS A 136 -2.79 3.36 9.27
C LYS A 136 -3.87 3.52 10.32
N ALA A 137 -3.73 4.53 11.16
CA ALA A 137 -4.76 4.96 12.09
C ALA A 137 -5.49 6.19 11.52
N THR A 138 -6.82 6.17 11.52
CA THR A 138 -7.67 7.23 11.00
C THR A 138 -8.70 7.62 12.06
N VAL A 139 -8.66 8.87 12.48
CA VAL A 139 -9.66 9.46 13.38
C VAL A 139 -10.96 9.67 12.61
N GLN A 140 -12.07 9.19 13.17
CA GLN A 140 -13.40 9.32 12.60
C GLN A 140 -14.06 10.63 13.06
N GLY A 141 -15.18 11.01 12.43
CA GLY A 141 -15.89 12.24 12.77
C GLY A 141 -16.41 12.30 14.22
N ASP A 142 -16.63 11.15 14.86
CA ASP A 142 -17.03 11.03 16.27
C ASP A 142 -15.84 11.01 17.26
N GLY A 143 -14.61 11.12 16.75
CA GLY A 143 -13.37 11.09 17.51
C GLY A 143 -12.83 9.70 17.83
N THR A 144 -13.55 8.61 17.49
CA THR A 144 -13.00 7.25 17.56
C THR A 144 -11.90 7.06 16.53
N VAL A 145 -11.06 6.04 16.72
CA VAL A 145 -9.97 5.74 15.78
C VAL A 145 -10.16 4.34 15.21
N LYS A 146 -10.02 4.23 13.89
CA LYS A 146 -9.92 2.96 13.19
C LYS A 146 -8.50 2.74 12.70
N THR A 147 -7.97 1.55 12.92
CA THR A 147 -6.71 1.11 12.32
C THR A 147 -7.01 0.19 11.15
N SER A 148 -6.27 0.31 10.05
CA SER A 148 -6.38 -0.58 8.90
C SER A 148 -5.38 -1.74 8.96
N GLY A 149 -5.79 -2.90 8.43
CA GLY A 149 -4.90 -4.04 8.20
C GLY A 149 -4.15 -3.92 6.87
N VAL A 150 -4.03 -5.05 6.15
CA VAL A 150 -3.47 -5.06 4.78
C VAL A 150 -4.54 -4.64 3.77
N VAL A 151 -4.33 -3.46 3.16
CA VAL A 151 -5.20 -2.91 2.11
C VAL A 151 -4.61 -3.23 0.74
N LEU A 152 -5.46 -3.65 -0.20
CA LEU A 152 -5.07 -3.94 -1.58
C LEU A 152 -5.58 -2.86 -2.53
N LYS A 153 -4.87 -2.69 -3.64
CA LYS A 153 -5.28 -1.90 -4.80
C LYS A 153 -4.99 -2.65 -6.10
N ASP A 154 -5.60 -2.21 -7.19
CA ASP A 154 -5.29 -2.76 -8.51
C ASP A 154 -3.83 -2.52 -8.88
N ALA A 155 -3.20 -3.52 -9.50
CA ALA A 155 -1.81 -3.45 -9.93
C ALA A 155 -1.62 -2.53 -11.15
N SER A 156 -2.67 -2.33 -11.93
CA SER A 156 -2.68 -1.51 -13.15
C SER A 156 -4.08 -0.96 -13.42
N ASP A 157 -4.17 -0.03 -14.37
CA ASP A 157 -5.44 0.52 -14.86
C ASP A 157 -6.14 -0.39 -15.87
N MET A 158 -5.58 -1.57 -16.16
CA MET A 158 -6.20 -2.54 -17.06
C MET A 158 -7.49 -3.08 -16.44
N ALA A 159 -8.49 -3.35 -17.29
CA ALA A 159 -9.69 -4.06 -16.87
C ALA A 159 -9.31 -5.43 -16.28
N ALA A 160 -10.10 -5.97 -15.35
CA ALA A 160 -9.79 -7.25 -14.71
C ALA A 160 -9.71 -8.43 -15.70
N THR A 161 -10.46 -8.35 -16.81
CA THR A 161 -10.47 -9.34 -17.91
C THR A 161 -10.55 -8.62 -19.23
N GLY A 162 -9.89 -9.14 -20.26
CA GLY A 162 -10.04 -8.60 -21.61
C GLY A 162 -9.07 -9.20 -22.60
N THR A 163 -8.94 -8.53 -23.74
CA THR A 163 -7.97 -8.85 -24.78
C THR A 163 -7.19 -7.59 -25.13
N ILE A 164 -5.87 -7.67 -25.14
CA ILE A 164 -5.00 -6.62 -25.66
C ILE A 164 -4.35 -7.08 -26.97
N LYS A 165 -4.06 -6.13 -27.86
CA LYS A 165 -3.29 -6.38 -29.09
C LYS A 165 -1.93 -5.70 -28.96
N VAL A 166 -0.87 -6.49 -28.96
CA VAL A 166 0.51 -6.02 -28.90
C VAL A 166 1.13 -6.20 -30.27
N ARG A 167 1.44 -5.08 -30.95
CA ARG A 167 2.14 -5.09 -32.24
C ARG A 167 3.62 -4.86 -32.01
N VAL A 168 4.46 -5.77 -32.49
CA VAL A 168 5.92 -5.65 -32.51
C VAL A 168 6.35 -5.37 -33.94
N THR A 169 6.85 -4.17 -34.21
CA THR A 169 7.43 -3.75 -35.50
C THR A 169 8.95 -3.72 -35.40
N SER A 170 9.68 -4.05 -36.48
CA SER A 170 11.10 -3.67 -36.54
C SER A 170 11.19 -2.23 -37.03
N ALA A 171 11.57 -1.31 -36.14
CA ALA A 171 11.96 0.05 -36.53
C ALA A 171 13.48 0.14 -36.57
N LYS A 172 14.05 0.70 -37.64
CA LYS A 172 15.41 1.25 -37.60
C LYS A 172 15.41 2.43 -36.62
N GLU A 173 16.45 2.57 -35.80
CA GLU A 173 16.69 3.86 -35.13
C GLU A 173 16.93 4.91 -36.21
N GLU A 174 15.99 5.83 -36.42
CA GLU A 174 16.23 7.06 -37.14
C GLU A 174 16.68 8.12 -36.13
N SER A 175 17.99 8.35 -36.07
CA SER A 175 18.54 9.56 -35.45
C SER A 175 18.24 10.73 -36.37
N ILE A 176 17.24 11.55 -36.03
CA ILE A 176 16.98 12.81 -36.70
C ILE A 176 18.06 13.80 -36.24
N ASP A 177 19.02 14.10 -37.12
CA ASP A 177 19.95 15.21 -36.93
C ASP A 177 19.21 16.52 -37.25
N VAL A 178 19.05 17.39 -36.25
CA VAL A 178 18.30 18.67 -36.36
C VAL A 178 19.25 19.84 -36.57
N ASP A 179 20.35 19.65 -37.30
CA ASP A 179 21.22 20.75 -37.73
C ASP A 179 21.24 20.88 -39.27
N SER A 180 20.08 21.11 -39.88
CA SER A 180 20.06 21.84 -41.15
C SER A 180 20.24 23.32 -40.84
N SER A 181 21.50 23.72 -40.65
CA SER A 181 21.93 25.10 -40.50
C SER A 181 21.32 25.98 -41.59
N SER A 182 20.46 26.92 -41.17
CA SER A 182 19.99 28.04 -41.99
C SER A 182 21.17 28.94 -42.32
N TYR A 183 21.86 28.70 -43.44
CA TYR A 183 22.77 29.67 -44.01
C TYR A 183 21.95 30.79 -44.66
N ILE A 184 21.67 31.86 -43.92
CA ILE A 184 21.42 33.17 -44.54
C ILE A 184 22.78 33.85 -44.63
N SER A 185 23.43 33.75 -45.79
CA SER A 185 24.64 34.52 -46.09
C SER A 185 24.26 35.99 -46.23
N ALA A 186 24.90 36.84 -45.42
CA ALA A 186 24.84 38.28 -45.53
C ALA A 186 25.76 38.75 -46.67
N GLU A 187 25.30 38.68 -47.91
CA GLU A 187 25.97 39.32 -49.06
C GLU A 187 24.93 39.63 -50.15
N ASN A 188 24.25 40.77 -50.03
CA ASN A 188 24.12 41.70 -51.17
C ASN A 188 23.73 43.10 -50.65
N LEU A 189 24.75 43.86 -50.22
CA LEU A 189 24.73 45.32 -50.17
C LEU A 189 25.50 45.79 -51.41
N ALA A 190 24.78 46.13 -52.47
CA ALA A 190 25.19 47.05 -53.53
C ALA A 190 23.93 47.65 -54.18
#